data_AF-A0A382JHL9-F1
#
_entry.id   AF-A0A382JHL9-F1
#
_cell.length_a   1.000
_cell.length_b   1.000
_cell.length_c   1.000
_cell.angle_alpha   90.00
_cell.angle_beta   90.00
_cell.angle_gamma   90.00
#
_symmetry.space_group_name_H-M   'P 1'
#
loop_
_entity.id
_entity.type
_entity.pdbx_description
1 polymer ?
#
loop_
_entity_poly.entity_id
_entity_poly.type
_entity_poly.pdbx_seq_one_letter_code
_entity_poly.pdbx_strand_id
1 'polypeptide(L)'
;AKEVSNKLAQVYGFKLDQPINYVQGVAISGRLRLRAIDDDYPDPVGDITTLVDFLTKDEEFDKNNNSGPNLAAMCWTEELYESSNDTKWKELLIKAANTYEKVPKGISPKPCHPDFGCEDMFFISAILGRAFKVTDDISYVNAFVDFLLEAEVQQDDGLFWHSRTTPYFWGRGNGFSALAYSEALTYMPNNYPRRKQILDIHTRHLAGMINNQLPNGTWSQLIDLPGTYQELSVTCMVGYALARGIRKGWLDNSFMPALEKTWSAAKKRISDNGDLVDVCSGTGFQQKRSDYIYRKAEYGYDDRGGSMAIWFSTEMALLEENS
;
A
#
# COMPACT_ATOMS: atom_id res chain seq x y z
N ALA A 1 19.02 -2.25 -4.16
CA ALA A 1 17.93 -2.25 -3.16
C ALA A 1 17.72 -3.57 -2.41
N LYS A 2 18.03 -4.73 -3.04
CA LYS A 2 17.85 -6.07 -2.46
C LYS A 2 18.39 -6.26 -1.03
N GLU A 3 19.61 -5.80 -0.74
CA GLU A 3 20.20 -5.86 0.62
C GLU A 3 19.34 -5.16 1.68
N VAL A 4 18.78 -3.99 1.36
CA VAL A 4 17.92 -3.23 2.27
C VAL A 4 16.60 -3.99 2.51
N SER A 5 16.02 -4.57 1.47
CA SER A 5 14.81 -5.40 1.60
C SER A 5 15.08 -6.62 2.49
N ASN A 6 16.21 -7.30 2.30
CA ASN A 6 16.63 -8.43 3.11
C ASN A 6 16.78 -8.06 4.60
N LYS A 7 17.47 -6.95 4.90
CA LYS A 7 17.57 -6.42 6.28
C LYS A 7 16.20 -6.19 6.92
N LEU A 8 15.29 -5.52 6.21
CA LEU A 8 13.95 -5.24 6.74
C LEU A 8 13.11 -6.52 6.89
N ALA A 9 13.21 -7.46 5.96
CA ALA A 9 12.49 -8.74 5.96
C ALA A 9 12.97 -9.72 7.04
N GLN A 10 14.07 -9.44 7.73
CA GLN A 10 14.51 -10.13 8.95
C GLN A 10 13.89 -9.54 10.23
N VAL A 11 13.33 -8.32 10.15
CA VAL A 11 12.84 -7.56 11.31
C VAL A 11 11.31 -7.52 11.35
N TYR A 12 10.65 -7.28 10.22
CA TYR A 12 9.19 -7.08 10.16
C TYR A 12 8.45 -8.30 9.62
N GLY A 13 7.16 -8.42 9.98
CA GLY A 13 6.29 -9.50 9.49
C GLY A 13 6.42 -10.82 10.27
N PHE A 14 6.92 -10.76 11.51
CA PHE A 14 7.02 -11.91 12.43
C PHE A 14 6.02 -11.84 13.59
N LYS A 15 5.37 -10.69 13.80
CA LYS A 15 4.45 -10.44 14.92
C LYS A 15 3.03 -10.22 14.42
N LEU A 16 2.06 -10.87 15.06
CA LEU A 16 0.64 -10.62 14.85
C LEU A 16 -0.04 -10.07 16.11
N ASP A 17 -0.20 -8.74 16.18
CA ASP A 17 -1.14 -8.12 17.10
C ASP A 17 -2.57 -8.30 16.58
N GLN A 18 -3.47 -8.83 17.41
CA GLN A 18 -4.89 -9.02 17.05
C GLN A 18 -5.75 -7.85 17.56
N PRO A 19 -6.73 -7.36 16.77
CA PRO A 19 -7.04 -7.78 15.41
C PRO A 19 -5.95 -7.34 14.41
N ILE A 20 -5.60 -8.24 13.49
CA ILE A 20 -4.53 -8.02 12.53
C ILE A 20 -4.94 -6.99 11.49
N ASN A 21 -4.01 -6.11 11.09
CA ASN A 21 -4.30 -5.07 10.12
C ASN A 21 -3.30 -5.07 8.94
N TYR A 22 -3.57 -4.21 7.95
CA TYR A 22 -2.81 -4.10 6.71
C TYR A 22 -1.31 -3.96 6.93
N VAL A 23 -0.88 -3.34 8.03
CA VAL A 23 0.54 -3.12 8.30
C VAL A 23 1.28 -4.45 8.44
N GLN A 24 0.72 -5.34 9.27
CA GLN A 24 1.27 -6.68 9.48
C GLN A 24 1.15 -7.51 8.20
N GLY A 25 0.03 -7.37 7.49
CA GLY A 25 -0.21 -8.06 6.24
C GLY A 25 0.77 -7.69 5.12
N VAL A 26 1.04 -6.39 4.96
CA VAL A 26 1.98 -5.85 3.98
C VAL A 26 3.41 -6.30 4.30
N ALA A 27 3.80 -6.34 5.58
CA ALA A 27 5.10 -6.86 5.98
C ALA A 27 5.27 -8.35 5.64
N ILE A 28 4.24 -9.17 5.88
CA ILE A 28 4.22 -10.60 5.48
C ILE A 28 4.32 -10.74 3.96
N SER A 29 3.49 -10.00 3.21
CA SER A 29 3.55 -9.95 1.75
C SER A 29 4.96 -9.55 1.27
N GLY A 30 5.59 -8.58 1.94
CA GLY A 30 6.96 -8.16 1.67
C GLY A 30 8.00 -9.29 1.76
N ARG A 31 7.91 -10.15 2.79
CA ARG A 31 8.79 -11.31 2.95
C ARG A 31 8.61 -12.32 1.81
N LEU A 32 7.35 -12.62 1.44
CA LEU A 32 7.03 -13.52 0.33
C LEU A 32 7.53 -12.96 -1.01
N ARG A 33 7.34 -11.65 -1.24
CA ARG A 33 7.82 -10.98 -2.46
C ARG A 33 9.34 -10.94 -2.55
N LEU A 34 10.04 -10.76 -1.43
CA LEU A 34 11.51 -10.85 -1.41
C LEU A 34 11.97 -12.26 -1.77
N ARG A 35 11.37 -13.30 -1.17
CA ARG A 35 11.69 -14.69 -1.50
C ARG A 35 11.56 -14.98 -3.00
N ALA A 36 10.57 -14.39 -3.66
CA ALA A 36 10.35 -14.57 -5.10
C ALA A 36 11.43 -13.96 -6.00
N ILE A 37 12.32 -13.11 -5.47
CA ILE A 37 13.37 -12.41 -6.23
C ILE A 37 14.78 -12.61 -5.66
N ASP A 38 14.90 -13.34 -4.54
CA ASP A 38 16.15 -13.58 -3.84
C ASP A 38 16.19 -15.04 -3.38
N ASP A 39 16.83 -15.88 -4.20
CA ASP A 39 16.98 -17.31 -3.93
C ASP A 39 17.82 -17.60 -2.66
N ASP A 40 18.61 -16.62 -2.20
CA ASP A 40 19.40 -16.72 -0.97
C ASP A 40 18.59 -16.32 0.28
N TYR A 41 17.44 -15.65 0.11
CA TYR A 41 16.56 -15.33 1.24
C TYR A 41 15.86 -16.62 1.72
N PRO A 42 15.92 -16.95 3.03
CA PRO A 42 15.29 -18.16 3.57
C PRO A 42 13.81 -18.24 3.22
N ASP A 43 13.35 -19.44 2.83
CA ASP A 43 11.94 -19.67 2.49
C ASP A 43 11.03 -19.39 3.70
N PRO A 44 10.18 -18.34 3.66
CA PRO A 44 9.37 -17.96 4.79
C PRO A 44 8.01 -18.67 4.82
N VAL A 45 7.68 -19.51 3.82
CA VAL A 45 6.33 -20.08 3.63
C VAL A 45 5.86 -20.88 4.85
N GLY A 46 6.71 -21.73 5.41
CA GLY A 46 6.35 -22.57 6.57
C GLY A 46 6.08 -21.75 7.83
N ASP A 47 6.96 -20.78 8.11
CA ASP A 47 6.83 -19.89 9.27
C ASP A 47 5.60 -18.99 9.16
N ILE A 48 5.38 -18.40 7.97
CA ILE A 48 4.21 -17.57 7.71
C ILE A 48 2.93 -18.39 7.83
N THR A 49 2.91 -19.60 7.25
CA THR A 49 1.77 -20.53 7.38
C THR A 49 1.42 -20.74 8.84
N THR A 50 2.39 -21.12 9.67
CA THR A 50 2.18 -21.33 11.11
C THR A 50 1.65 -20.08 11.81
N LEU A 51 2.16 -18.91 11.43
CA LEU A 51 1.78 -17.63 12.03
C LEU A 51 0.33 -17.23 11.70
N VAL A 52 -0.17 -17.53 10.49
CA VAL A 52 -1.45 -17.01 9.97
C VAL A 52 -2.57 -18.05 9.84
N ASP A 53 -2.27 -19.35 10.01
CA ASP A 53 -3.21 -20.46 9.78
C ASP A 53 -4.53 -20.32 10.56
N PHE A 54 -4.47 -19.74 11.76
CA PHE A 54 -5.66 -19.53 12.59
C PHE A 54 -6.77 -18.73 11.89
N LEU A 55 -6.42 -17.80 10.99
CA LEU A 55 -7.38 -16.95 10.25
C LEU A 55 -8.23 -17.72 9.25
N THR A 56 -7.84 -18.95 8.91
CA THR A 56 -8.64 -19.83 8.02
C THR A 56 -9.90 -20.36 8.71
N LYS A 57 -9.96 -20.27 10.05
CA LYS A 57 -11.13 -20.66 10.84
C LYS A 57 -12.15 -19.53 10.85
N ASP A 58 -13.42 -19.86 10.59
CA ASP A 58 -14.49 -18.87 10.47
C ASP A 58 -14.61 -17.96 11.69
N GLU A 59 -14.56 -18.53 12.89
CA GLU A 59 -14.65 -17.79 14.15
C GLU A 59 -13.51 -16.78 14.33
N GLU A 60 -12.29 -17.14 13.92
CA GLU A 60 -11.12 -16.28 14.05
C GLU A 60 -11.10 -15.18 12.98
N PHE A 61 -11.55 -15.50 11.76
CA PHE A 61 -11.78 -14.51 10.72
C PHE A 61 -12.79 -13.44 11.20
N ASP A 62 -13.92 -13.86 11.75
CA ASP A 62 -14.98 -12.94 12.19
C ASP A 62 -14.53 -12.06 13.38
N LYS A 63 -13.67 -12.61 14.27
CA LYS A 63 -13.03 -11.84 15.35
C LYS A 63 -12.05 -10.78 14.83
N ASN A 64 -11.60 -10.87 13.59
CA ASN A 64 -10.72 -9.89 12.97
C ASN A 64 -11.44 -8.62 12.49
N ASN A 65 -12.58 -8.26 13.10
CA ASN A 65 -13.29 -6.98 12.99
C ASN A 65 -13.86 -6.60 11.61
N ASN A 66 -13.56 -7.35 10.53
CA ASN A 66 -14.08 -7.16 9.18
C ASN A 66 -14.02 -5.71 8.64
N SER A 67 -13.13 -4.88 9.20
CA SER A 67 -12.94 -3.49 8.77
C SER A 67 -11.96 -3.42 7.60
N GLY A 68 -11.97 -2.33 6.83
CA GLY A 68 -11.05 -2.11 5.69
C GLY A 68 -9.59 -2.47 5.99
N PRO A 69 -8.94 -1.90 7.03
CA PRO A 69 -7.55 -2.25 7.35
C PRO A 69 -7.38 -3.70 7.79
N ASN A 70 -8.39 -4.33 8.41
CA ASN A 70 -8.30 -5.73 8.83
C ASN A 70 -8.45 -6.71 7.65
N LEU A 71 -9.31 -6.40 6.68
CA LEU A 71 -9.41 -7.17 5.45
C LEU A 71 -8.12 -7.03 4.61
N ALA A 72 -7.59 -5.81 4.49
CA ALA A 72 -6.32 -5.54 3.81
C ALA A 72 -5.11 -6.25 4.46
N ALA A 73 -5.23 -6.69 5.72
CA ALA A 73 -4.24 -7.53 6.37
C ALA A 73 -4.01 -8.86 5.62
N MET A 74 -4.97 -9.33 4.83
CA MET A 74 -4.90 -10.57 4.08
C MET A 74 -4.26 -10.41 2.70
N CYS A 75 -3.64 -9.27 2.38
CA CYS A 75 -3.00 -9.05 1.08
C CYS A 75 -1.85 -10.01 0.76
N TRP A 76 -1.31 -10.75 1.73
CA TRP A 76 -0.30 -11.80 1.52
C TRP A 76 -0.86 -13.14 1.02
N THR A 77 -2.18 -13.33 1.08
CA THR A 77 -2.83 -14.63 0.79
C THR A 77 -2.63 -15.09 -0.64
N GLU A 78 -2.54 -14.15 -1.59
CA GLU A 78 -2.19 -14.42 -2.99
C GLU A 78 -0.78 -15.01 -3.08
N GLU A 79 0.23 -14.31 -2.57
CA GLU A 79 1.62 -14.77 -2.67
C GLU A 79 1.83 -16.09 -1.91
N LEU A 80 1.14 -16.30 -0.78
CA LEU A 80 1.22 -17.55 -0.02
C LEU A 80 0.52 -18.70 -0.74
N TYR A 81 -0.63 -18.46 -1.38
CA TYR A 81 -1.29 -19.44 -2.24
C TYR A 81 -0.36 -19.88 -3.38
N GLU A 82 0.25 -18.94 -4.08
CA GLU A 82 1.17 -19.24 -5.21
C GLU A 82 2.42 -20.01 -4.76
N SER A 83 2.94 -19.69 -3.57
CA SER A 83 4.18 -20.31 -3.07
C SER A 83 3.95 -21.69 -2.42
N SER A 84 2.77 -21.92 -1.82
CA SER A 84 2.47 -23.17 -1.11
C SER A 84 1.56 -24.13 -1.89
N ASN A 85 0.84 -23.62 -2.89
CA ASN A 85 -0.22 -24.34 -3.62
C ASN A 85 -1.37 -24.88 -2.71
N ASP A 86 -1.54 -24.31 -1.51
CA ASP A 86 -2.61 -24.67 -0.56
C ASP A 86 -3.85 -23.77 -0.78
N THR A 87 -4.95 -24.38 -1.21
CA THR A 87 -6.17 -23.67 -1.61
C THR A 87 -6.85 -22.92 -0.48
N LYS A 88 -6.57 -23.25 0.78
CA LYS A 88 -7.16 -22.53 1.93
C LYS A 88 -6.82 -21.04 1.93
N TRP A 89 -5.66 -20.65 1.38
CA TRP A 89 -5.26 -19.25 1.28
C TRP A 89 -6.06 -18.51 0.20
N LYS A 90 -6.33 -19.18 -0.92
CA LYS A 90 -7.25 -18.69 -1.95
C LYS A 90 -8.66 -18.51 -1.39
N GLU A 91 -9.14 -19.48 -0.60
CA GLU A 91 -10.46 -19.43 0.04
C GLU A 91 -10.54 -18.27 1.05
N LEU A 92 -9.51 -18.06 1.87
CA LEU A 92 -9.40 -16.94 2.80
C LEU A 92 -9.42 -15.58 2.07
N LEU A 93 -8.68 -15.46 0.96
CA LEU A 93 -8.68 -14.26 0.11
C LEU A 93 -10.07 -13.95 -0.44
N ILE A 94 -10.74 -14.96 -0.99
CA ILE A 94 -12.10 -14.82 -1.54
C ILE A 94 -13.09 -14.45 -0.43
N LYS A 95 -12.96 -15.04 0.76
CA LYS A 95 -13.78 -14.69 1.93
C LYS A 95 -13.60 -13.22 2.32
N ALA A 96 -12.36 -12.73 2.36
CA ALA A 96 -12.06 -11.32 2.61
C ALA A 96 -12.67 -10.40 1.54
N ALA A 97 -12.50 -10.75 0.26
CA ALA A 97 -13.04 -9.98 -0.85
C ALA A 97 -14.57 -9.91 -0.85
N ASN A 98 -15.24 -11.01 -0.51
CA ASN A 98 -16.70 -11.09 -0.46
C ASN A 98 -17.30 -10.40 0.78
N THR A 99 -16.47 -9.87 1.68
CA THR A 99 -16.94 -9.05 2.81
C THR A 99 -17.30 -7.62 2.36
N TYR A 100 -16.76 -7.15 1.23
CA TYR A 100 -17.12 -5.85 0.67
C TYR A 100 -18.55 -5.87 0.11
N GLU A 101 -19.37 -4.92 0.52
CA GLU A 101 -20.75 -4.79 0.05
C GLU A 101 -20.82 -4.50 -1.46
N LYS A 102 -21.78 -5.11 -2.16
CA LYS A 102 -22.13 -4.72 -3.53
C LYS A 102 -23.16 -3.59 -3.46
N VAL A 103 -22.75 -2.39 -3.87
CA VAL A 103 -23.57 -1.18 -3.79
C VAL A 103 -23.81 -0.56 -5.16
N PRO A 104 -24.90 0.21 -5.36
CA PRO A 104 -25.06 1.07 -6.52
C PRO A 104 -23.95 2.11 -6.66
N LYS A 105 -23.75 2.62 -7.88
CA LYS A 105 -22.83 3.73 -8.15
C LYS A 105 -23.14 4.96 -7.30
N GLY A 106 -22.09 5.65 -6.88
CA GLY A 106 -22.11 6.83 -6.02
C GLY A 106 -22.12 6.54 -4.53
N ILE A 107 -22.18 5.26 -4.13
CA ILE A 107 -22.21 4.82 -2.74
C ILE A 107 -20.89 4.12 -2.41
N SER A 108 -20.26 4.51 -1.31
CA SER A 108 -19.09 3.82 -0.79
C SER A 108 -19.51 2.46 -0.19
N PRO A 109 -18.94 1.33 -0.65
CA PRO A 109 -19.30 0.00 -0.14
C PRO A 109 -18.69 -0.22 1.24
N LYS A 110 -19.45 -0.74 2.21
CA LYS A 110 -18.83 -1.17 3.48
C LYS A 110 -17.80 -2.28 3.23
N PRO A 111 -16.71 -2.34 4.01
CA PRO A 111 -16.41 -1.50 5.17
C PRO A 111 -15.70 -0.16 4.85
N CYS A 112 -15.67 0.28 3.59
CA CYS A 112 -15.05 1.56 3.22
C CYS A 112 -15.76 2.73 3.89
N HIS A 113 -15.01 3.80 4.15
CA HIS A 113 -15.51 5.04 4.72
C HIS A 113 -16.53 5.70 3.77
N PRO A 114 -17.66 6.21 4.27
CA PRO A 114 -18.71 6.80 3.43
C PRO A 114 -18.25 8.00 2.59
N ASP A 115 -17.24 8.73 3.09
CA ASP A 115 -16.65 9.89 2.41
C ASP A 115 -15.45 9.54 1.51
N PHE A 116 -15.28 8.27 1.11
CA PHE A 116 -14.22 7.81 0.20
C PHE A 116 -12.81 8.16 0.72
N GLY A 117 -12.44 7.52 1.82
CA GLY A 117 -11.12 7.69 2.44
C GLY A 117 -9.98 7.18 1.56
N CYS A 118 -8.84 7.87 1.58
CA CYS A 118 -7.66 7.47 0.83
C CYS A 118 -7.15 6.08 1.21
N GLU A 119 -7.22 5.70 2.50
CA GLU A 119 -6.81 4.37 2.96
C GLU A 119 -7.65 3.26 2.33
N ASP A 120 -8.96 3.46 2.24
CA ASP A 120 -9.88 2.48 1.67
C ASP A 120 -9.65 2.27 0.18
N MET A 121 -9.16 3.28 -0.54
CA MET A 121 -8.73 3.12 -1.94
C MET A 121 -7.69 2.00 -2.06
N PHE A 122 -6.73 1.96 -1.13
CA PHE A 122 -5.71 0.92 -1.11
C PHE A 122 -6.30 -0.41 -0.66
N PHE A 123 -7.07 -0.41 0.43
CA PHE A 123 -7.62 -1.65 1.00
C PHE A 123 -8.50 -2.41 -0.01
N ILE A 124 -9.44 -1.73 -0.64
CA ILE A 124 -10.35 -2.34 -1.61
C ILE A 124 -9.59 -2.82 -2.86
N SER A 125 -8.67 -1.99 -3.39
CA SER A 125 -7.92 -2.33 -4.60
C SER A 125 -6.96 -3.51 -4.36
N ALA A 126 -6.33 -3.56 -3.19
CA ALA A 126 -5.40 -4.62 -2.82
C ALA A 126 -6.11 -5.97 -2.68
N ILE A 127 -7.27 -6.03 -2.03
CA ILE A 127 -7.98 -7.29 -1.81
C ILE A 127 -8.76 -7.73 -3.05
N LEU A 128 -9.54 -6.84 -3.65
CA LEU A 128 -10.37 -7.20 -4.80
C LEU A 128 -9.52 -7.47 -6.06
N GLY A 129 -8.42 -6.75 -6.26
CA GLY A 129 -7.49 -7.04 -7.36
C GLY A 129 -6.88 -8.45 -7.27
N ARG A 130 -6.49 -8.87 -6.06
CA ARG A 130 -5.98 -10.22 -5.81
C ARG A 130 -7.04 -11.29 -5.99
N ALA A 131 -8.25 -11.03 -5.49
CA ALA A 131 -9.38 -11.94 -5.68
C ALA A 131 -9.68 -12.15 -7.17
N PHE A 132 -9.63 -11.09 -7.99
CA PHE A 132 -9.71 -11.22 -9.44
C PHE A 132 -8.62 -12.15 -9.98
N LYS A 133 -7.34 -11.95 -9.62
CA LYS A 133 -6.24 -12.78 -10.14
C LYS A 133 -6.44 -14.29 -9.88
N VAL A 134 -7.02 -14.66 -8.75
CA VAL A 134 -7.19 -16.09 -8.38
C VAL A 134 -8.53 -16.69 -8.83
N THR A 135 -9.47 -15.88 -9.32
CA THR A 135 -10.83 -16.32 -9.70
C THR A 135 -11.23 -16.01 -11.15
N ASP A 136 -10.55 -15.07 -11.80
CA ASP A 136 -10.95 -14.44 -13.06
C ASP A 136 -12.32 -13.74 -13.02
N ASP A 137 -12.91 -13.50 -11.83
CA ASP A 137 -14.19 -12.80 -11.69
C ASP A 137 -14.01 -11.28 -11.83
N ILE A 138 -14.34 -10.76 -13.02
CA ILE A 138 -14.23 -9.33 -13.36
C ILE A 138 -15.06 -8.41 -12.45
N SER A 139 -16.05 -8.94 -11.71
CA SER A 139 -16.86 -8.13 -10.79
C SER A 139 -16.02 -7.50 -9.68
N TYR A 140 -14.93 -8.16 -9.25
CA TYR A 140 -13.98 -7.59 -8.29
C TYR A 140 -13.26 -6.36 -8.87
N VAL A 141 -12.84 -6.43 -10.14
CA VAL A 141 -12.23 -5.28 -10.84
C VAL A 141 -13.23 -4.14 -10.99
N ASN A 142 -14.46 -4.45 -11.39
CA ASN A 142 -15.50 -3.44 -11.52
C ASN A 142 -15.75 -2.71 -10.20
N ALA A 143 -15.80 -3.44 -9.09
CA ALA A 143 -16.06 -2.88 -7.76
C ALA A 143 -14.98 -1.90 -7.29
N PHE A 144 -13.69 -2.28 -7.34
CA PHE A 144 -12.64 -1.34 -6.91
C PHE A 144 -12.49 -0.17 -7.90
N VAL A 145 -12.70 -0.38 -9.20
CA VAL A 145 -12.61 0.72 -10.19
C VAL A 145 -13.75 1.72 -10.00
N ASP A 146 -14.97 1.25 -9.74
CA ASP A 146 -16.10 2.12 -9.43
C ASP A 146 -15.77 2.97 -8.19
N PHE A 147 -15.27 2.37 -7.11
CA PHE A 147 -14.86 3.10 -5.91
C PHE A 147 -13.79 4.18 -6.18
N LEU A 148 -12.72 3.83 -6.91
CA LEU A 148 -11.62 4.75 -7.20
C LEU A 148 -12.06 5.95 -8.05
N LEU A 149 -12.86 5.71 -9.08
CA LEU A 149 -13.33 6.76 -9.98
C LEU A 149 -14.38 7.65 -9.32
N GLU A 150 -15.22 7.09 -8.45
CA GLU A 150 -16.26 7.84 -7.76
C GLU A 150 -15.74 8.62 -6.56
N ALA A 151 -14.55 8.34 -6.05
CA ALA A 151 -14.02 9.05 -4.89
C ALA A 151 -14.04 10.58 -5.07
N GLU A 152 -13.61 11.08 -6.23
CA GLU A 152 -13.62 12.50 -6.60
C GLU A 152 -12.90 13.42 -5.58
N VAL A 153 -11.82 12.93 -4.96
CA VAL A 153 -11.04 13.69 -3.95
C VAL A 153 -9.68 14.20 -4.45
N GLN A 154 -9.29 13.88 -5.69
CA GLN A 154 -8.10 14.45 -6.32
C GLN A 154 -8.35 15.89 -6.75
N GLN A 155 -7.41 16.79 -6.45
CA GLN A 155 -7.46 18.20 -6.78
C GLN A 155 -6.68 18.52 -8.07
N ASP A 156 -6.80 19.76 -8.56
CA ASP A 156 -6.19 20.21 -9.83
C ASP A 156 -4.66 20.13 -9.84
N ASP A 157 -4.02 20.25 -8.68
CA ASP A 157 -2.56 20.09 -8.51
C ASP A 157 -2.11 18.61 -8.52
N GLY A 158 -3.06 17.68 -8.65
CA GLY A 158 -2.85 16.24 -8.66
C GLY A 158 -2.87 15.59 -7.27
N LEU A 159 -2.83 16.36 -6.18
CA LEU A 159 -2.85 15.83 -4.82
C LEU A 159 -4.25 15.40 -4.41
N PHE A 160 -4.32 14.47 -3.45
CA PHE A 160 -5.57 13.96 -2.91
C PHE A 160 -5.88 14.61 -1.55
N TRP A 161 -7.10 15.11 -1.40
CA TRP A 161 -7.68 15.29 -0.07
C TRP A 161 -7.84 13.95 0.62
N HIS A 162 -7.69 13.92 1.94
CA HIS A 162 -7.77 12.69 2.73
C HIS A 162 -9.12 11.97 2.55
N SER A 163 -10.21 12.71 2.47
CA SER A 163 -11.55 12.24 2.09
C SER A 163 -12.39 13.41 1.57
N ARG A 164 -13.60 13.15 1.08
CA ARG A 164 -14.53 14.20 0.61
C ARG A 164 -14.83 15.28 1.66
N THR A 165 -14.77 14.92 2.95
CA THR A 165 -15.08 15.81 4.08
C THR A 165 -13.83 16.27 4.84
N THR A 166 -12.65 15.78 4.45
CA THR A 166 -11.39 16.05 5.13
C THR A 166 -10.38 16.63 4.13
N PRO A 167 -10.47 17.95 3.84
CA PRO A 167 -9.76 18.60 2.74
C PRO A 167 -8.31 18.95 3.09
N TYR A 168 -7.53 17.94 3.48
CA TYR A 168 -6.13 18.09 3.85
C TYR A 168 -5.27 17.15 3.02
N PHE A 169 -4.16 17.68 2.48
CA PHE A 169 -3.15 16.92 1.73
C PHE A 169 -2.23 16.16 2.68
N TRP A 170 -2.83 15.24 3.45
CA TRP A 170 -2.08 14.41 4.37
C TRP A 170 -1.14 13.47 3.60
N GLY A 171 0.13 13.43 4.02
CA GLY A 171 1.18 12.70 3.35
C GLY A 171 0.84 11.22 3.19
N ARG A 172 0.61 10.50 4.28
CA ARG A 172 0.27 9.07 4.18
C ARG A 172 -1.08 8.82 3.48
N GLY A 173 -2.05 9.74 3.57
CA GLY A 173 -3.27 9.69 2.76
C GLY A 173 -2.95 9.66 1.26
N ASN A 174 -2.12 10.59 0.80
CA ASN A 174 -1.60 10.58 -0.58
C ASN A 174 -0.78 9.32 -0.87
N GLY A 175 0.02 8.84 0.09
CA GLY A 175 0.71 7.55 -0.02
C GLY A 175 -0.25 6.39 -0.30
N PHE A 176 -1.39 6.32 0.39
CA PHE A 176 -2.39 5.28 0.15
C PHE A 176 -3.02 5.39 -1.23
N SER A 177 -3.32 6.59 -1.71
CA SER A 177 -3.76 6.79 -3.09
C SER A 177 -2.70 6.31 -4.08
N ALA A 178 -1.41 6.56 -3.84
CA ALA A 178 -0.34 6.07 -4.70
C ALA A 178 -0.30 4.54 -4.76
N LEU A 179 -0.40 3.86 -3.60
CA LEU A 179 -0.48 2.40 -3.53
C LEU A 179 -1.74 1.86 -4.22
N ALA A 180 -2.89 2.47 -3.97
CA ALA A 180 -4.19 2.04 -4.47
C ALA A 180 -4.20 1.94 -6.00
N TYR A 181 -3.77 3.02 -6.66
CA TYR A 181 -3.76 3.09 -8.12
C TYR A 181 -2.68 2.17 -8.71
N SER A 182 -1.55 1.98 -8.04
CA SER A 182 -0.54 1.01 -8.43
C SER A 182 -1.05 -0.44 -8.35
N GLU A 183 -1.73 -0.83 -7.26
CA GLU A 183 -2.33 -2.16 -7.14
C GLU A 183 -3.48 -2.34 -8.14
N ALA A 184 -4.35 -1.33 -8.30
CA ALA A 184 -5.41 -1.34 -9.30
C ALA A 184 -4.89 -1.61 -10.72
N LEU A 185 -3.85 -0.88 -11.16
CA LEU A 185 -3.22 -1.07 -12.47
C LEU A 185 -2.47 -2.40 -12.60
N THR A 186 -2.05 -3.00 -11.48
CA THR A 186 -1.36 -4.31 -11.46
C THR A 186 -2.34 -5.44 -11.80
N TYR A 187 -3.53 -5.44 -11.20
CA TYR A 187 -4.50 -6.53 -11.36
C TYR A 187 -5.52 -6.28 -12.47
N MET A 188 -5.74 -5.03 -12.86
CA MET A 188 -6.68 -4.70 -13.93
C MET A 188 -6.22 -5.26 -15.28
N PRO A 189 -7.12 -5.91 -16.06
CA PRO A 189 -6.81 -6.35 -17.42
C PRO A 189 -6.35 -5.19 -18.32
N ASN A 190 -5.37 -5.44 -19.18
CA ASN A 190 -4.82 -4.41 -20.08
C ASN A 190 -5.87 -3.79 -21.01
N ASN A 191 -6.88 -4.57 -21.41
CA ASN A 191 -7.99 -4.13 -22.25
C ASN A 191 -9.21 -3.63 -21.46
N TYR A 192 -9.10 -3.44 -20.15
CA TYR A 192 -10.22 -2.97 -19.34
C TYR A 192 -10.68 -1.56 -19.79
N PRO A 193 -11.98 -1.33 -20.06
CA PRO A 193 -12.44 -0.12 -20.73
C PRO A 193 -12.04 1.21 -20.06
N ARG A 194 -11.97 1.23 -18.71
CA ARG A 194 -11.63 2.43 -17.93
C ARG A 194 -10.17 2.47 -17.47
N ARG A 195 -9.32 1.57 -17.97
CA ARG A 195 -7.90 1.51 -17.59
C ARG A 195 -7.17 2.82 -17.82
N LYS A 196 -7.44 3.49 -18.96
CA LYS A 196 -6.83 4.78 -19.28
C LYS A 196 -7.16 5.84 -18.22
N GLN A 197 -8.40 5.89 -17.72
CA GLN A 197 -8.82 6.87 -16.72
C GLN A 197 -8.05 6.69 -15.40
N ILE A 198 -7.92 5.44 -14.93
CA ILE A 198 -7.13 5.10 -13.74
C ILE A 198 -5.65 5.47 -13.94
N LEU A 199 -5.08 5.16 -15.10
CA LEU A 199 -3.70 5.51 -15.42
C LEU A 199 -3.48 7.03 -15.46
N ASP A 200 -4.39 7.79 -16.08
CA ASP A 200 -4.29 9.25 -16.15
C ASP A 200 -4.36 9.89 -14.76
N ILE A 201 -5.24 9.40 -13.88
CA ILE A 201 -5.36 9.85 -12.48
C ILE A 201 -4.07 9.59 -11.72
N HIS A 202 -3.53 8.37 -11.84
CA HIS A 202 -2.31 7.97 -11.16
C HIS A 202 -1.10 8.79 -11.63
N THR A 203 -0.97 8.99 -12.94
CA THR A 203 0.14 9.76 -13.53
C THR A 203 0.09 11.22 -13.08
N ARG A 204 -1.09 11.84 -13.08
CA ARG A 204 -1.30 13.20 -12.56
C ARG A 204 -0.95 13.29 -11.08
N HIS A 205 -1.32 12.28 -10.30
CA HIS A 205 -1.03 12.21 -8.88
C HIS A 205 0.47 12.19 -8.61
N LEU A 206 1.19 11.28 -9.26
CA LEU A 206 2.64 11.15 -9.06
C LEU A 206 3.38 12.40 -9.56
N ALA A 207 2.91 13.05 -10.63
CA ALA A 207 3.43 14.35 -11.04
C ALA A 207 3.21 15.44 -9.97
N GLY A 208 2.01 15.52 -9.39
CA GLY A 208 1.70 16.43 -8.28
C GLY A 208 2.55 16.16 -7.03
N MET A 209 2.79 14.90 -6.71
CA MET A 209 3.72 14.51 -5.64
C MET A 209 5.14 14.98 -5.95
N ILE A 210 5.66 14.73 -7.15
CA ILE A 210 7.03 15.16 -7.53
C ILE A 210 7.19 16.69 -7.43
N ASN A 211 6.18 17.46 -7.83
CA ASN A 211 6.21 18.93 -7.70
C ASN A 211 6.35 19.40 -6.24
N ASN A 212 5.94 18.57 -5.28
CA ASN A 212 6.04 18.83 -3.84
C ASN A 212 7.14 18.00 -3.15
N GLN A 213 8.03 17.36 -3.91
CA GLN A 213 9.16 16.62 -3.36
C GLN A 213 10.16 17.60 -2.71
N LEU A 214 10.55 17.33 -1.47
CA LEU A 214 11.54 18.14 -0.78
C LEU A 214 12.94 17.97 -1.40
N PRO A 215 13.88 18.93 -1.22
CA PRO A 215 15.21 18.86 -1.83
C PRO A 215 16.00 17.60 -1.52
N ASN A 216 15.71 16.95 -0.39
CA ASN A 216 16.36 15.71 0.03
C ASN A 216 15.61 14.44 -0.38
N GLY A 217 14.54 14.54 -1.17
CA GLY A 217 13.82 13.41 -1.78
C GLY A 217 12.60 12.89 -1.00
N THR A 218 12.26 13.49 0.15
CA THR A 218 11.12 13.08 0.98
C THR A 218 9.88 13.94 0.73
N TRP A 219 8.79 13.58 1.40
CA TRP A 219 7.60 14.41 1.54
C TRP A 219 7.30 14.72 3.00
N SER A 220 6.66 15.86 3.25
CA SER A 220 6.22 16.28 4.57
C SER A 220 4.92 15.61 5.01
N GLN A 221 4.66 15.58 6.32
CA GLN A 221 3.42 15.09 6.93
C GLN A 221 2.17 15.73 6.31
N LEU A 222 2.22 17.03 6.00
CA LEU A 222 1.28 17.68 5.09
C LEU A 222 2.06 18.09 3.83
N ILE A 223 1.64 17.60 2.66
CA ILE A 223 2.37 17.76 1.40
C ILE A 223 2.52 19.24 1.02
N ASP A 224 1.46 20.02 1.26
CA ASP A 224 1.38 21.45 0.97
C ASP A 224 1.99 22.35 2.07
N LEU A 225 2.55 21.75 3.12
CA LEU A 225 3.14 22.48 4.25
C LEU A 225 4.52 21.89 4.60
N PRO A 226 5.57 22.27 3.84
CA PRO A 226 6.93 21.71 3.98
C PRO A 226 7.60 21.98 5.33
N GLY A 227 7.03 22.86 6.17
CA GLY A 227 7.47 23.11 7.54
C GLY A 227 7.09 22.01 8.54
N THR A 228 6.24 21.06 8.14
CA THR A 228 5.96 19.86 8.95
C THR A 228 7.07 18.81 8.76
N TYR A 229 7.22 17.91 9.73
CA TYR A 229 8.27 16.89 9.67
C TYR A 229 8.15 16.03 8.41
N GLN A 230 9.29 15.55 7.94
CA GLN A 230 9.39 14.72 6.75
C GLN A 230 9.01 13.30 7.12
N GLU A 231 8.09 12.69 6.40
CA GLU A 231 7.46 11.44 6.85
C GLU A 231 7.92 10.26 5.99
N LEU A 232 8.45 9.22 6.64
CA LEU A 232 9.06 8.09 5.95
C LEU A 232 8.02 7.20 5.25
N SER A 233 6.84 6.97 5.85
CA SER A 233 5.87 6.04 5.26
C SER A 233 5.35 6.54 3.91
N VAL A 234 4.97 7.82 3.78
CA VAL A 234 4.59 8.43 2.49
C VAL A 234 5.74 8.39 1.50
N THR A 235 6.97 8.63 1.96
CA THR A 235 8.16 8.59 1.10
C THR A 235 8.34 7.18 0.51
N CYS A 236 8.16 6.13 1.30
CA CYS A 236 8.21 4.75 0.82
C CYS A 236 7.01 4.40 -0.09
N MET A 237 5.79 4.82 0.26
CA MET A 237 4.59 4.52 -0.51
C MET A 237 4.61 5.15 -1.91
N VAL A 238 5.01 6.42 -2.00
CA VAL A 238 5.18 7.11 -3.29
C VAL A 238 6.37 6.54 -4.06
N GLY A 239 7.48 6.25 -3.36
CA GLY A 239 8.63 5.57 -3.97
C GLY A 239 8.26 4.23 -4.60
N TYR A 240 7.47 3.40 -3.93
CA TYR A 240 6.95 2.14 -4.46
C TYR A 240 6.14 2.37 -5.75
N ALA A 241 5.21 3.34 -5.73
CA ALA A 241 4.37 3.63 -6.88
C ALA A 241 5.18 4.15 -8.09
N LEU A 242 6.19 4.99 -7.84
CA LEU A 242 7.14 5.45 -8.86
C LEU A 242 7.94 4.30 -9.45
N ALA A 243 8.55 3.46 -8.61
CA ALA A 243 9.35 2.31 -9.03
C ALA A 243 8.53 1.32 -9.86
N ARG A 244 7.32 0.98 -9.36
CA ARG A 244 6.39 0.09 -10.06
C ARG A 244 5.91 0.69 -11.37
N GLY A 245 5.55 1.97 -11.38
CA GLY A 245 5.09 2.67 -12.56
C GLY A 245 6.13 2.67 -13.68
N ILE A 246 7.40 2.92 -13.35
CA ILE A 246 8.50 2.85 -14.32
C ILE A 246 8.70 1.40 -14.79
N ARG A 247 8.84 0.45 -13.86
CA ARG A 247 9.10 -0.97 -14.19
C ARG A 247 8.00 -1.59 -15.05
N LYS A 248 6.75 -1.21 -14.83
CA LYS A 248 5.58 -1.70 -15.58
C LYS A 248 5.28 -0.88 -16.84
N GLY A 249 6.07 0.16 -17.15
CA GLY A 249 5.89 1.00 -18.32
C GLY A 249 4.66 1.93 -18.27
N TRP A 250 4.15 2.22 -17.07
CA TRP A 250 3.06 3.19 -16.86
C TRP A 250 3.57 4.62 -16.81
N LEU A 251 4.81 4.79 -16.34
CA LEU A 251 5.51 6.07 -16.25
C LEU A 251 6.73 6.02 -17.16
N ASP A 252 7.04 7.17 -17.77
CA ASP A 252 8.26 7.30 -18.56
C ASP A 252 9.49 7.59 -17.68
N ASN A 253 10.68 7.55 -18.30
CA ASN A 253 11.96 7.71 -17.61
C ASN A 253 12.18 9.11 -17.00
N SER A 254 11.35 10.11 -17.29
CA SER A 254 11.46 11.44 -16.66
C SER A 254 11.18 11.40 -15.15
N PHE A 255 10.53 10.34 -14.66
CA PHE A 255 10.26 10.11 -13.24
C PHE A 255 11.47 9.53 -12.48
N MET A 256 12.47 8.97 -13.19
CA MET A 256 13.62 8.28 -12.58
C MET A 256 14.44 9.17 -11.64
N PRO A 257 14.80 10.43 -11.97
CA PRO A 257 15.59 11.27 -11.06
C PRO A 257 14.87 11.57 -9.74
N ALA A 258 13.53 11.68 -9.76
CA ALA A 258 12.75 11.85 -8.55
C ALA A 258 12.75 10.57 -7.70
N LEU A 259 12.58 9.41 -8.35
CA LEU A 259 12.65 8.10 -7.71
C LEU A 259 14.02 7.85 -7.04
N GLU A 260 15.13 8.14 -7.72
CA GLU A 260 16.48 7.95 -7.16
C GLU A 260 16.71 8.79 -5.90
N LYS A 261 16.24 10.05 -5.89
CA LYS A 261 16.27 10.90 -4.69
C LYS A 261 15.44 10.31 -3.57
N THR A 262 14.22 9.86 -3.87
CA THR A 262 13.33 9.21 -2.90
C THR A 262 13.94 7.95 -2.33
N TRP A 263 14.54 7.09 -3.16
CA TRP A 263 15.23 5.89 -2.71
C TRP A 263 16.41 6.22 -1.80
N SER A 264 17.25 7.19 -2.19
CA SER A 264 18.36 7.64 -1.34
C SER A 264 17.86 8.18 0.01
N ALA A 265 16.76 8.93 0.01
CA ALA A 265 16.18 9.53 1.21
C ALA A 265 15.60 8.48 2.18
N ALA A 266 14.91 7.47 1.64
CA ALA A 266 14.35 6.37 2.40
C ALA A 266 15.46 5.49 2.98
N LYS A 267 16.46 5.10 2.17
CA LYS A 267 17.59 4.28 2.62
C LYS A 267 18.35 4.92 3.79
N LYS A 268 18.53 6.24 3.80
CA LYS A 268 19.20 6.98 4.89
C LYS A 268 18.43 6.97 6.21
N ARG A 269 17.15 6.60 6.21
CA ARG A 269 16.26 6.55 7.39
C ARG A 269 16.01 5.15 7.90
N ILE A 270 16.66 4.16 7.29
CA ILE A 270 16.63 2.77 7.73
C ILE A 270 18.02 2.48 8.31
N SER A 271 18.07 2.16 9.59
CA SER A 271 19.32 1.76 10.24
C SER A 271 19.73 0.34 9.83
N ASP A 272 20.96 -0.06 10.18
CA ASP A 272 21.43 -1.43 9.93
C ASP A 272 20.64 -2.50 10.70
N ASN A 273 19.99 -2.14 11.79
CA ASN A 273 19.13 -3.04 12.58
C ASN A 273 17.65 -2.98 12.13
N GLY A 274 17.34 -2.27 11.05
CA GLY A 274 15.97 -2.11 10.55
C GLY A 274 15.15 -1.04 11.28
N ASP A 275 15.66 -0.42 12.35
CA ASP A 275 15.00 0.72 13.00
C ASP A 275 14.82 1.90 12.03
N LEU A 276 13.72 2.63 12.22
CA LEU A 276 13.26 3.68 11.32
C LEU A 276 13.28 5.05 11.98
N VAL A 277 13.37 6.08 11.14
CA VAL A 277 13.35 7.48 11.53
C VAL A 277 12.23 8.21 10.81
N ASP A 278 11.49 9.05 11.54
CA ASP A 278 10.41 9.90 11.06
C ASP A 278 9.15 9.17 10.54
N VAL A 279 8.63 8.18 11.28
CA VAL A 279 7.37 7.52 10.90
C VAL A 279 6.17 8.14 11.62
N CYS A 280 5.17 8.60 10.89
CA CYS A 280 3.97 9.19 11.49
C CYS A 280 3.14 8.13 12.23
N SER A 281 2.81 8.37 13.50
CA SER A 281 1.93 7.52 14.31
C SER A 281 0.57 7.26 13.63
N GLY A 282 -0.13 6.18 13.99
CA GLY A 282 -1.42 5.80 13.39
C GLY A 282 -2.44 6.97 13.44
N THR A 283 -2.91 7.44 12.29
CA THR A 283 -3.69 8.68 12.15
C THR A 283 -4.86 8.39 11.23
N GLY A 284 -6.09 8.62 11.69
CA GLY A 284 -7.29 8.59 10.85
C GLY A 284 -7.71 10.00 10.44
N PHE A 285 -8.95 10.16 9.97
CA PHE A 285 -9.51 11.46 9.59
C PHE A 285 -9.55 12.42 10.79
N GLN A 286 -8.80 13.52 10.69
CA GLN A 286 -8.82 14.59 11.69
C GLN A 286 -9.72 15.75 11.25
N GLN A 287 -10.37 16.38 12.23
CA GLN A 287 -11.23 17.53 12.00
C GLN A 287 -10.42 18.81 11.73
N LYS A 288 -9.30 19.02 12.43
CA LYS A 288 -8.49 20.24 12.30
C LYS A 288 -7.14 19.94 11.65
N ARG A 289 -6.67 20.87 10.82
CA ARG A 289 -5.33 20.82 10.21
C ARG A 289 -4.22 20.66 11.26
N SER A 290 -4.35 21.34 12.41
CA SER A 290 -3.41 21.24 13.53
C SER A 290 -3.20 19.81 14.02
N ASP A 291 -4.24 18.99 13.95
CA ASP A 291 -4.20 17.63 14.49
C ASP A 291 -3.34 16.72 13.60
N TYR A 292 -3.18 17.05 12.31
CA TYR A 292 -2.18 16.41 11.45
C TYR A 292 -0.76 16.92 11.72
N ILE A 293 -0.60 18.23 11.94
CA ILE A 293 0.70 18.88 12.15
C ILE A 293 1.40 18.32 13.39
N TYR A 294 0.66 18.14 14.49
CA TYR A 294 1.21 17.71 15.78
C TYR A 294 1.20 16.19 16.00
N ARG A 295 0.95 15.39 14.95
CA ARG A 295 1.10 13.92 15.06
C ARG A 295 2.56 13.58 15.35
N LYS A 296 2.76 12.64 16.27
CA LYS A 296 4.09 12.20 16.69
C LYS A 296 4.81 11.52 15.51
N ALA A 297 6.06 11.91 15.32
CA ALA A 297 7.03 11.14 14.55
C ALA A 297 7.66 10.10 15.49
N GLU A 298 7.50 8.83 15.13
CA GLU A 298 8.05 7.67 15.82
C GLU A 298 9.47 7.38 15.31
N TYR A 299 10.29 6.83 16.21
CA TYR A 299 11.67 6.42 15.96
C TYR A 299 11.89 5.01 16.52
N GLY A 300 12.65 4.19 15.82
CA GLY A 300 12.89 2.79 16.18
C GLY A 300 12.01 1.81 15.39
N TYR A 301 11.67 0.70 16.03
CA TYR A 301 10.76 -0.30 15.45
C TYR A 301 9.36 0.29 15.20
N ASP A 302 8.93 0.29 13.94
CA ASP A 302 7.61 0.76 13.54
C ASP A 302 7.08 -0.11 12.38
N ASP A 303 6.08 -0.95 12.64
CA ASP A 303 5.51 -1.84 11.61
C ASP A 303 4.96 -1.05 10.41
N ARG A 304 4.41 0.16 10.62
CA ARG A 304 3.82 0.99 9.54
C ARG A 304 4.90 1.44 8.58
N GLY A 305 6.00 1.95 9.10
CA GLY A 305 7.14 2.32 8.28
C GLY A 305 7.80 1.09 7.64
N GLY A 306 7.99 0.02 8.42
CA GLY A 306 8.72 -1.19 8.01
C GLY A 306 8.03 -1.92 6.87
N SER A 307 6.71 -2.09 6.97
CA SER A 307 5.90 -2.69 5.91
C SER A 307 6.02 -1.94 4.58
N MET A 308 5.89 -0.61 4.60
CA MET A 308 6.04 0.22 3.39
C MET A 308 7.47 0.22 2.86
N ALA A 309 8.47 0.23 3.74
CA ALA A 309 9.88 0.18 3.38
C ALA A 309 10.26 -1.16 2.73
N ILE A 310 9.71 -2.30 3.19
CA ILE A 310 9.93 -3.60 2.55
C ILE A 310 9.34 -3.58 1.14
N TRP A 311 8.08 -3.20 0.98
CA TRP A 311 7.47 -3.13 -0.36
C TRP A 311 8.26 -2.23 -1.31
N PHE A 312 8.66 -1.04 -0.85
CA PHE A 312 9.44 -0.12 -1.68
C PHE A 312 10.81 -0.70 -2.05
N SER A 313 11.56 -1.23 -1.09
CA SER A 313 12.90 -1.78 -1.34
C SER A 313 12.87 -3.03 -2.23
N THR A 314 11.87 -3.90 -2.08
CA THR A 314 11.65 -5.04 -2.98
C THR A 314 11.29 -4.59 -4.40
N GLU A 315 10.41 -3.59 -4.54
CA GLU A 315 10.03 -3.06 -5.86
C GLU A 315 11.21 -2.36 -6.56
N MET A 316 12.06 -1.66 -5.81
CA MET A 316 13.32 -1.11 -6.31
C MET A 316 14.28 -2.21 -6.77
N ALA A 317 14.38 -3.33 -6.03
CA ALA A 317 15.24 -4.45 -6.43
C ALA A 317 14.77 -5.06 -7.76
N LEU A 318 13.45 -5.24 -7.91
CA LEU A 318 12.84 -5.66 -9.17
C LEU A 318 13.10 -4.69 -10.32
N LEU A 319 13.08 -3.38 -10.08
CA LEU A 319 13.37 -2.39 -11.11
C LEU A 319 14.85 -2.45 -11.54
N GLU A 320 15.77 -2.57 -10.58
CA GLU A 320 17.22 -2.69 -10.82
C GLU A 320 17.58 -3.95 -11.62
N GLU A 321 16.88 -5.06 -11.43
CA GLU A 321 17.11 -6.32 -12.17
C GLU A 321 16.61 -6.27 -13.63
N ASN A 322 15.67 -5.36 -13.95
CA ASN A 322 15.10 -5.20 -15.28
C ASN A 322 15.71 -4.03 -16.08
N SER A 323 16.67 -3.30 -15.51
CA SER A 323 17.33 -2.13 -16.12
C SER A 323 18.65 -2.51 -16.80
#